data_AF-A0AA41V1Q2-F1
#
_entry.id   AF-A0AA41V1Q2-F1
#
_cell.length_a   1.000
_cell.length_b   1.000
_cell.length_c   1.000
_cell.angle_alpha   90.00
_cell.angle_beta   90.00
_cell.angle_gamma   90.00
#
_symmetry.space_group_name_H-M   'P 1'
#
loop_
_entity.id
_entity.type
_entity.pdbx_description
1 polymer ?
#
loop_
_entity_poly.entity_id
_entity_poly.type
_entity_poly.pdbx_seq_one_letter_code
_entity_poly.pdbx_strand_id
1 'polypeptide(L)'
;MESLLDPWESINCLDDAHRQEGIDAGYKDGLISGKEAGKQLGIDLGFGVGVELGYYQACLDVLNAAMKIEPDCFSSRVQENVRQMDELINTYPVFDPENESVQDIMEVLRSKYKLIEANTPMKNLSKERKEEIYIFEF
;
A
#
# COMPACT_ATOMS: atom_id res chain seq x y z
N MET A 1 -16.66 4.40 66.41
CA MET A 1 -15.51 3.50 66.20
C MET A 1 -15.23 3.55 64.72
N GLU A 2 -14.35 4.46 64.29
CA GLU A 2 -13.85 4.46 62.91
C GLU A 2 -13.11 3.13 62.72
N SER A 3 -13.64 2.25 61.88
CA SER A 3 -12.86 1.11 61.40
C SER A 3 -11.83 1.67 60.43
N LEU A 4 -10.66 2.01 60.95
CA LEU A 4 -9.48 2.25 60.12
C LEU A 4 -9.30 0.98 59.28
N LEU A 5 -9.33 1.12 57.96
CA LEU A 5 -9.03 0.03 57.04
C LEU A 5 -7.69 -0.60 57.45
N ASP A 6 -7.63 -1.93 57.55
CA ASP A 6 -6.39 -2.64 57.90
C ASP A 6 -5.28 -2.23 56.92
N PRO A 7 -4.04 -1.94 57.38
CA PRO A 7 -2.98 -1.46 56.49
C PRO A 7 -2.74 -2.34 55.26
N TRP A 8 -2.97 -3.66 55.36
CA TRP A 8 -2.84 -4.58 54.23
C TRP A 8 -3.98 -4.43 53.22
N GLU A 9 -5.22 -4.24 53.67
CA GLU A 9 -6.37 -3.91 52.81
C GLU A 9 -6.20 -2.57 52.10
N SER A 10 -5.62 -1.58 52.80
CA SER A 10 -5.30 -0.28 52.18
C SER A 10 -4.23 -0.40 51.08
N ILE A 11 -3.22 -1.25 51.27
CA ILE A 11 -2.19 -1.51 50.25
C ILE A 11 -2.80 -2.23 49.04
N ASN A 12 -3.62 -3.26 49.25
CA ASN A 12 -4.27 -3.99 48.16
C ASN A 12 -5.21 -3.08 47.35
N CYS A 13 -6.00 -2.25 48.02
CA CYS A 13 -6.87 -1.28 47.37
C CYS A 13 -6.09 -0.26 46.52
N LEU A 14 -4.92 0.17 46.98
CA LEU A 14 -4.06 1.08 46.24
C LEU A 14 -3.42 0.40 45.02
N ASP A 15 -2.96 -0.85 45.15
CA ASP A 15 -2.41 -1.64 44.05
C ASP A 15 -3.46 -1.89 42.96
N ASP A 16 -4.68 -2.29 43.36
CA ASP A 16 -5.80 -2.48 42.45
C ASP A 16 -6.18 -1.17 41.73
N ALA A 17 -6.17 -0.05 42.44
CA ALA A 17 -6.44 1.27 41.84
C ALA A 17 -5.38 1.63 40.80
N HIS A 18 -4.09 1.55 41.13
CA HIS A 18 -3.02 1.86 40.18
C HIS A 18 -2.98 0.89 38.99
N ARG A 19 -3.28 -0.40 39.22
CA ARG A 19 -3.41 -1.38 38.15
C ARG A 19 -4.54 -1.02 37.20
N GLN A 20 -5.70 -0.64 37.73
CA GLN A 20 -6.83 -0.21 36.91
C GLN A 20 -6.53 1.08 36.17
N GLU A 21 -5.90 2.06 36.82
CA GLU A 21 -5.45 3.30 36.20
C GLU A 21 -4.47 3.04 35.04
N GLY A 22 -3.52 2.12 35.24
CA GLY A 22 -2.57 1.72 34.20
C GLY A 22 -3.25 1.07 33.00
N ILE A 23 -4.23 0.18 33.23
CA ILE A 23 -5.04 -0.44 32.17
C ILE A 23 -5.83 0.62 31.41
N ASP A 24 -6.52 1.51 32.12
CA ASP A 24 -7.35 2.55 31.53
C ASP A 24 -6.51 3.56 30.74
N ALA A 25 -5.33 3.93 31.26
CA ALA A 25 -4.38 4.80 30.58
C ALA A 25 -3.83 4.13 29.31
N GLY A 26 -3.38 2.88 29.41
CA GLY A 26 -2.86 2.12 28.26
C GLY A 26 -3.92 1.88 27.19
N TYR A 27 -5.17 1.62 27.57
CA TYR A 27 -6.26 1.46 26.61
C TYR A 27 -6.57 2.77 25.86
N LYS A 28 -6.63 3.90 26.58
CA LYS A 28 -6.84 5.22 25.96
C LYS A 28 -5.69 5.60 25.02
N ASP A 29 -4.46 5.37 25.45
CA ASP A 29 -3.26 5.63 24.64
C ASP A 29 -3.21 4.74 23.39
N GLY A 30 -3.52 3.44 23.55
CA GLY A 30 -3.61 2.49 22.45
C GLY A 30 -4.66 2.87 21.40
N LEU A 31 -5.82 3.42 21.82
CA LEU A 31 -6.83 3.90 20.88
C LEU A 31 -6.36 5.11 20.07
N ILE A 32 -5.66 6.04 20.70
CA ILE A 32 -5.15 7.25 20.04
C ILE A 32 -4.02 6.87 19.07
N SER A 33 -3.00 6.18 19.58
CA SER A 33 -1.84 5.77 18.80
C SER A 33 -2.22 4.83 17.66
N GLY A 34 -3.12 3.88 17.89
CA GLY A 34 -3.61 2.96 16.84
C GLY A 34 -4.34 3.69 15.71
N LYS A 35 -5.16 4.69 16.04
CA LYS A 35 -5.84 5.52 15.04
C LYS A 35 -4.86 6.33 14.20
N GLU A 36 -3.86 6.95 14.83
CA GLU A 36 -2.85 7.75 14.15
C GLU A 36 -1.96 6.89 13.25
N ALA A 37 -1.47 5.77 13.78
CA ALA A 37 -0.66 4.80 13.04
C ALA A 37 -1.44 4.23 11.84
N GLY A 38 -2.70 3.82 12.03
CA GLY A 38 -3.54 3.30 10.96
C GLY A 38 -3.80 4.33 9.86
N LYS A 39 -4.04 5.60 10.23
CA LYS A 39 -4.18 6.69 9.25
C LYS A 39 -2.90 6.89 8.45
N GLN A 40 -1.75 6.95 9.12
CA GLN A 40 -0.47 7.16 8.46
C GLN A 40 -0.15 6.02 7.50
N LEU A 41 -0.31 4.78 7.96
CA LEU A 41 -0.12 3.59 7.13
C LEU A 41 -1.03 3.59 5.89
N GLY A 42 -2.30 3.95 6.06
CA GLY A 42 -3.23 4.04 4.93
C GLY A 42 -2.82 5.09 3.89
N ILE A 43 -2.27 6.23 4.31
CA ILE A 43 -1.74 7.26 3.42
C ILE A 43 -0.52 6.71 2.66
N ASP A 44 0.43 6.11 3.38
CA ASP A 44 1.69 5.64 2.78
C ASP A 44 1.44 4.50 1.79
N LEU A 45 0.62 3.51 2.15
CA LEU A 45 0.25 2.40 1.27
C LEU A 45 -0.56 2.88 0.07
N GLY A 46 -1.56 3.75 0.29
CA GLY A 46 -2.39 4.29 -0.78
C GLY A 46 -1.59 5.12 -1.78
N PHE A 47 -0.64 5.93 -1.28
CA PHE A 47 0.28 6.69 -2.13
C PHE A 47 1.18 5.76 -2.95
N GLY A 48 1.77 4.73 -2.31
CA GLY A 48 2.61 3.74 -3.00
C GLY A 48 1.88 3.06 -4.16
N VAL A 49 0.66 2.59 -3.92
CA VAL A 49 -0.20 1.98 -4.95
C VAL A 49 -0.51 2.97 -6.06
N GLY A 50 -0.90 4.21 -5.72
CA GLY A 50 -1.22 5.24 -6.70
C GLY A 50 -0.04 5.60 -7.60
N VAL A 51 1.16 5.71 -7.03
CA VAL A 51 2.40 5.97 -7.78
C VAL A 51 2.70 4.82 -8.75
N GLU A 52 2.56 3.57 -8.30
CA GLU A 52 2.82 2.40 -9.14
C GLU A 52 1.83 2.32 -10.32
N LEU A 53 0.53 2.49 -10.06
CA LEU A 53 -0.50 2.50 -11.11
C LEU A 53 -0.29 3.65 -12.11
N GLY A 54 0.00 4.86 -11.62
CA GLY A 54 0.25 6.02 -12.47
C GLY A 54 1.49 5.86 -13.34
N TYR A 55 2.54 5.24 -12.80
CA TYR A 55 3.74 4.91 -13.55
C TYR A 55 3.44 3.93 -14.70
N TYR A 56 2.68 2.87 -14.41
CA TYR A 56 2.28 1.93 -15.46
C TYR A 56 1.44 2.60 -16.55
N GLN A 57 0.44 3.40 -16.18
CA GLN A 57 -0.39 4.11 -17.16
C GLN A 57 0.46 5.02 -18.05
N ALA A 58 1.39 5.80 -17.47
CA ALA A 58 2.26 6.67 -18.24
C ALA A 58 3.12 5.91 -19.26
N CYS A 59 3.63 4.73 -18.90
CA CYS A 59 4.36 3.87 -19.84
C CYS A 59 3.44 3.37 -20.97
N LEU A 60 2.23 2.91 -20.65
CA LEU A 60 1.28 2.45 -21.65
C LEU A 60 0.86 3.57 -22.59
N ASP A 61 0.66 4.79 -22.09
CA ASP A 61 0.30 5.97 -22.90
C ASP A 61 1.38 6.29 -23.95
N VAL A 62 2.66 6.21 -23.57
CA VAL A 62 3.80 6.39 -24.49
C VAL A 62 3.83 5.30 -25.56
N LEU A 63 3.64 4.04 -25.16
CA LEU A 63 3.59 2.92 -26.11
C LEU A 63 2.40 3.06 -27.07
N ASN A 64 1.23 3.43 -26.54
CA ASN A 64 0.03 3.68 -27.33
C ASN A 64 0.22 4.85 -28.30
N ALA A 65 0.90 5.92 -27.90
CA ALA A 65 1.24 7.03 -28.79
C ALA A 65 2.18 6.58 -29.91
N ALA A 66 3.20 5.76 -29.62
CA ALA A 66 4.10 5.21 -30.62
C ALA A 66 3.36 4.32 -31.64
N MET A 67 2.48 3.42 -31.17
CA MET A 67 1.66 2.56 -32.03
C MET A 67 0.68 3.34 -32.93
N LYS A 68 0.22 4.52 -32.49
CA LYS A 68 -0.60 5.41 -33.35
C LYS A 68 0.18 6.00 -34.52
N ILE A 69 1.48 6.24 -34.33
CA ILE A 69 2.37 6.79 -35.36
C ILE A 69 2.82 5.67 -36.31
N GLU A 70 3.25 4.53 -35.76
CA GLU A 70 3.70 3.36 -36.50
C GLU A 70 3.02 2.09 -35.96
N PRO A 71 1.94 1.62 -36.59
CA PRO A 71 1.13 0.50 -36.08
C PRO A 71 1.89 -0.82 -35.91
N ASP A 72 2.95 -1.04 -36.68
CA ASP A 72 3.75 -2.26 -36.67
C ASP A 72 5.06 -2.12 -35.87
N CYS A 73 5.21 -1.06 -35.07
CA CYS A 73 6.44 -0.81 -34.28
C CYS A 73 6.69 -1.88 -33.20
N PHE A 74 5.65 -2.60 -32.76
CA PHE A 74 5.75 -3.67 -31.78
C PHE A 74 5.04 -4.94 -32.27
N SER A 75 5.52 -6.10 -31.81
CA SER A 75 4.87 -7.39 -32.09
C SER A 75 3.42 -7.44 -31.58
N SER A 76 2.55 -8.19 -32.25
CA SER A 76 1.16 -8.40 -31.83
C SER A 76 1.03 -8.86 -30.37
N ARG A 77 2.00 -9.66 -29.89
CA ARG A 77 2.08 -10.07 -28.48
C ARG A 77 2.24 -8.89 -27.52
N VAL A 78 3.08 -7.91 -27.85
CA VAL A 78 3.29 -6.72 -26.99
C VAL A 78 2.03 -5.85 -27.01
N GLN A 79 1.44 -5.63 -28.19
CA GLN A 79 0.20 -4.87 -28.34
C GLN A 79 -0.94 -5.47 -27.50
N GLU A 80 -1.05 -6.80 -27.50
CA GLU A 80 -2.00 -7.54 -26.66
C GLU A 80 -1.76 -7.29 -25.16
N ASN A 81 -0.51 -7.41 -24.72
CA ASN A 81 -0.17 -7.22 -23.30
C ASN A 81 -0.43 -5.77 -22.86
N VAL A 82 -0.12 -4.79 -23.71
CA VAL A 82 -0.42 -3.37 -23.44
C VAL A 82 -1.91 -3.17 -23.23
N ARG A 83 -2.76 -3.71 -24.13
CA ARG A 83 -4.21 -3.58 -24.00
C ARG A 83 -4.76 -4.24 -22.72
N GLN A 84 -4.35 -5.47 -22.44
CA GLN A 84 -4.80 -6.17 -21.23
C GLN A 84 -4.34 -5.47 -19.95
N MET A 85 -3.15 -4.87 -19.96
CA MET A 85 -2.65 -4.12 -18.82
C MET A 85 -3.42 -2.82 -18.63
N ASP A 86 -3.78 -2.12 -19.71
CA ASP A 86 -4.62 -0.91 -19.68
C ASP A 86 -6.02 -1.22 -19.13
N GLU A 87 -6.64 -2.32 -19.55
CA GLU A 87 -7.91 -2.81 -18.99
C GLU A 87 -7.80 -3.09 -17.49
N LEU A 88 -6.75 -3.80 -17.06
CA LEU A 88 -6.54 -4.11 -15.65
C LEU A 88 -6.37 -2.86 -14.79
N ILE A 89 -5.59 -1.87 -15.24
CA ILE A 89 -5.41 -0.59 -14.53
C ILE A 89 -6.75 0.13 -14.40
N ASN A 90 -7.53 0.21 -15.48
CA ASN A 90 -8.82 0.91 -15.48
C ASN A 90 -9.87 0.22 -14.60
N THR A 91 -9.77 -1.09 -14.40
CA THR A 91 -10.66 -1.86 -13.50
C THR A 91 -10.14 -1.99 -12.08
N TYR A 92 -8.96 -1.43 -11.77
CA TYR A 92 -8.36 -1.57 -10.46
C TYR A 92 -9.23 -0.91 -9.36
N PRO A 93 -9.57 -1.63 -8.28
CA PRO A 93 -10.50 -1.13 -7.26
C PRO A 93 -9.82 -0.13 -6.29
N VAL A 94 -9.41 1.04 -6.79
CA VAL A 94 -8.69 2.08 -6.00
C VAL A 94 -9.50 2.57 -4.79
N PHE A 95 -10.83 2.57 -4.89
CA PHE A 95 -11.73 3.05 -3.83
C PHE A 95 -12.23 1.95 -2.88
N ASP A 96 -11.79 0.70 -3.08
CA ASP A 96 -12.16 -0.45 -2.27
C ASP A 96 -10.89 -1.17 -1.79
N PRO A 97 -10.14 -0.57 -0.84
CA PRO A 97 -8.87 -1.10 -0.37
C PRO A 97 -9.00 -2.41 0.42
N GLU A 98 -10.20 -2.75 0.89
CA GLU A 98 -10.50 -4.00 1.58
C GLU A 98 -10.76 -5.16 0.61
N ASN A 99 -10.78 -4.89 -0.69
CA ASN A 99 -11.00 -5.90 -1.70
C ASN A 99 -9.83 -6.89 -1.73
N GLU A 100 -10.14 -8.15 -1.43
CA GLU A 100 -9.16 -9.23 -1.33
C GLU A 100 -8.35 -9.44 -2.63
N SER A 101 -8.91 -9.04 -3.79
CA SER A 101 -8.25 -9.20 -5.10
C SER A 101 -7.22 -8.12 -5.43
N VAL A 102 -7.13 -7.03 -4.64
CA VAL A 102 -6.21 -5.89 -4.88
C VAL A 102 -4.75 -6.32 -5.02
N GLN A 103 -4.33 -7.27 -4.18
CA GLN A 103 -2.96 -7.80 -4.19
C GLN A 103 -2.71 -8.67 -5.42
N ASP A 104 -3.62 -9.59 -5.72
CA ASP A 104 -3.52 -10.49 -6.88
C ASP A 104 -3.48 -9.69 -8.20
N ILE A 105 -4.35 -8.67 -8.33
CA ILE A 105 -4.37 -7.80 -9.52
C ILE A 105 -3.03 -7.05 -9.64
N MET A 106 -2.47 -6.56 -8.53
CA MET A 106 -1.18 -5.86 -8.54
C MET A 106 -0.03 -6.79 -8.96
N GLU A 107 -0.02 -8.04 -8.50
CA GLU A 107 0.97 -9.03 -8.93
C GLU A 107 0.88 -9.35 -10.43
N VAL A 108 -0.35 -9.42 -10.95
CA VAL A 108 -0.59 -9.59 -12.39
C VAL A 108 -0.10 -8.36 -13.17
N LEU A 109 -0.36 -7.15 -12.69
CA LEU A 109 0.14 -5.91 -13.30
C LEU A 109 1.67 -5.88 -13.35
N ARG A 110 2.34 -6.14 -12.23
CA ARG A 110 3.82 -6.22 -12.13
C ARG A 110 4.39 -7.25 -13.10
N SER A 111 3.74 -8.41 -13.22
CA SER A 111 4.17 -9.49 -14.11
C SER A 111 4.01 -9.11 -15.59
N LYS A 112 2.88 -8.50 -15.96
CA LYS A 112 2.65 -8.02 -17.33
C LYS A 112 3.60 -6.88 -17.70
N TYR A 113 3.85 -5.95 -16.78
CA TYR A 113 4.80 -4.86 -17.00
C TYR A 113 6.20 -5.40 -17.31
N LYS A 114 6.70 -6.37 -16.54
CA LYS A 114 8.00 -7.03 -16.79
C LYS A 114 8.08 -7.64 -18.20
N LEU A 115 6.98 -8.23 -18.68
CA LEU A 115 6.92 -8.77 -20.04
C LEU A 115 6.99 -7.64 -21.10
N ILE A 116 6.27 -6.55 -20.90
CA ILE A 116 6.31 -5.39 -21.81
C ILE A 116 7.70 -4.77 -21.83
N GLU A 117 8.29 -4.54 -20.65
CA GLU A 117 9.65 -3.99 -20.50
C GLU A 117 10.70 -4.86 -21.19
N ALA A 118 10.61 -6.19 -21.05
CA ALA A 118 11.56 -7.11 -21.71
C ALA A 118 11.49 -7.07 -23.24
N ASN A 119 10.34 -6.70 -23.80
CA ASN A 119 10.09 -6.70 -25.24
C ASN A 119 10.07 -5.30 -25.86
N THR A 120 10.45 -4.27 -25.10
CA THR A 120 10.51 -2.87 -25.56
C THR A 120 11.86 -2.26 -25.20
N PRO A 121 12.32 -1.21 -25.93
CA PRO A 121 13.58 -0.53 -25.63
C PRO A 121 13.55 0.32 -24.33
N MET A 122 12.51 0.21 -23.49
CA MET A 122 12.34 0.96 -22.23
C MET A 122 13.30 0.54 -21.10
N LYS A 123 14.32 -0.28 -21.40
CA LYS A 123 15.32 -0.86 -20.48
C LYS A 123 16.07 0.13 -19.57
N ASN A 124 16.02 1.44 -19.85
CA ASN A 124 16.78 2.45 -19.14
C ASN A 124 15.99 3.21 -18.05
N LEU A 125 14.66 3.14 -18.01
CA LEU A 125 13.86 3.88 -17.01
C LEU A 125 13.80 3.17 -15.65
N SER A 126 13.93 1.84 -15.63
CA SER A 126 13.87 1.03 -14.40
C SER A 126 15.18 0.94 -13.64
N LYS A 127 16.32 1.36 -14.22
CA LYS A 127 17.64 1.29 -13.57
C LYS A 127 17.92 2.53 -12.71
N GLU A 128 17.47 3.71 -13.14
CA GLU A 128 17.70 4.97 -12.42
C GLU A 128 16.68 5.20 -11.29
N ARG A 129 15.47 4.63 -11.39
CA ARG A 129 14.40 4.83 -10.37
C ARG A 129 14.26 3.71 -9.35
N LYS A 130 15.00 2.60 -9.50
CA LYS A 130 15.05 1.57 -8.46
C LYS A 130 15.55 2.16 -7.14
N GLU A 131 16.58 3.00 -7.17
CA GLU A 131 17.12 3.61 -5.94
C GLU A 131 16.17 4.59 -5.23
N GLU A 132 15.18 5.18 -5.90
CA GLU A 132 14.19 6.07 -5.28
C GLU A 132 12.90 5.36 -4.84
N ILE A 133 12.56 4.22 -5.45
CA ILE A 133 11.36 3.44 -5.10
C ILE A 133 11.64 2.44 -3.96
N TYR A 134 12.91 2.06 -3.73
CA TYR A 134 13.34 1.28 -2.56
C TYR A 134 13.20 2.02 -1.21
N ILE A 135 12.62 3.23 -1.17
CA ILE A 135 12.29 3.94 0.07
C ILE A 135 11.01 3.36 0.72
N PHE A 136 10.31 2.45 0.05
CA PHE A 136 9.02 1.89 0.53
C PHE A 136 9.01 0.37 0.71
N GLU A 137 10.15 -0.26 1.01
CA GLU A 137 10.12 -1.59 1.63
C GLU A 137 9.72 -1.44 3.11
N PHE A 138 8.46 -1.75 3.42
CA PHE A 138 7.97 -2.08 4.76
C PHE A 138 7.83 -3.59 4.90
#